data_AF-A0A7X6PYQ5-F1
#
_entry.id   AF-A0A7X6PYQ5-F1
#
_cell.length_a   1.000
_cell.length_b   1.000
_cell.length_c   1.000
_cell.angle_alpha   90.00
_cell.angle_beta   90.00
_cell.angle_gamma   90.00
#
_symmetry.space_group_name_H-M   'P 1'
#
loop_
_entity.id
_entity.type
_entity.pdbx_description
1 polymer ?
#
loop_
_entity_poly.entity_id
_entity_poly.type
_entity_poly.pdbx_seq_one_letter_code
_entity_poly.pdbx_strand_id
1 'polypeptide(L)'
;MAGLTRLAPFFGIIGLIAALSIYAFIKKQPNSNNRLQQLEQTLNNGVMAFLVKEYSMLALFAAAVFIILWLTLKEWQTSLAFVSGALCSVVACYSGMTAILNSNSKILETANRSELVKARNEAFLSASVMGLTVAGLGLLGVGIWFFIYGSDALMIRRITGFALGASSAALFARLSGGIFSRAASFGTEIACRMEAGIPYNSPQNPGVIARSAATSIVDIAGMGADLFESFAGSVIAAIFIGATFSVSSDIITLFPDLKPVSIEEAINIIRLKYMALPVLIIIAGLLSSIAALFSIKISRGTDSFRMHRYAVLSAAGVFLIISAAIITAFGMPFGTFWALFSGLVCGIAAGFSAGYYTLGERAGYIAAHSKTGAAAGIMAGLSAGMLSTYIPAACICAATLTGYMASGAYGTALAAVGMIATIGINMTVHGFSPVARNAQTMSEMAGLSPETASIAKQLDSPEKGGSSAGKVFASVSAALTALALFYAFVQSIQVSHPE
;
A
#
# COMPACT_ATOMS: atom_id res chain seq x y z
N MET A 1 10.28 25.37 12.59
CA MET A 1 9.19 24.37 12.67
C MET A 1 8.27 24.36 11.45
N ALA A 2 7.84 25.52 10.91
CA ALA A 2 6.87 25.55 9.80
C ALA A 2 7.44 25.36 8.37
N GLY A 3 8.76 25.43 8.16
CA GLY A 3 9.33 25.42 6.79
C GLY A 3 9.14 24.08 6.05
N LEU A 4 9.67 22.98 6.59
CA LEU A 4 9.65 21.68 5.90
C LEU A 4 8.26 21.03 5.85
N THR A 5 7.43 21.20 6.88
CA THR A 5 6.07 20.63 6.88
C THR A 5 5.16 21.31 5.85
N ARG A 6 5.37 22.60 5.58
CA ARG A 6 4.69 23.32 4.49
C ARG A 6 5.07 22.81 3.10
N LEU A 7 6.20 22.12 2.97
CA LEU A 7 6.61 21.47 1.72
C LEU A 7 5.95 20.09 1.52
N ALA A 8 5.23 19.55 2.50
CA ALA A 8 4.61 18.23 2.38
C ALA A 8 3.71 18.09 1.14
N PRO A 9 2.77 19.03 0.83
CA PRO A 9 1.99 18.97 -0.40
C PRO A 9 2.87 19.03 -1.67
N PHE A 10 3.94 19.81 -1.63
CA PHE A 10 4.87 19.95 -2.75
C PHE A 10 5.60 18.64 -3.07
N PHE A 11 6.08 17.92 -2.04
CA PHE A 11 6.64 16.58 -2.23
C PHE A 11 5.60 15.57 -2.72
N GLY A 12 4.35 15.67 -2.26
CA GLY A 12 3.25 14.89 -2.82
C GLY A 12 3.08 15.11 -4.32
N ILE A 13 3.11 16.37 -4.77
CA ILE A 13 3.07 16.73 -6.20
C ILE A 13 4.27 16.15 -6.96
N ILE A 14 5.49 16.21 -6.40
CA ILE A 14 6.68 15.60 -7.02
C ILE A 14 6.46 14.09 -7.25
N GLY A 15 5.89 13.39 -6.27
CA GLY A 15 5.54 11.98 -6.41
C GLY A 15 4.57 11.72 -7.57
N LEU A 16 3.55 12.57 -7.72
CA LEU A 16 2.58 12.48 -8.82
C LEU A 16 3.19 12.82 -10.17
N ILE A 17 4.07 13.82 -10.25
CA ILE A 17 4.81 14.15 -11.47
C ILE A 17 5.71 12.97 -11.87
N ALA A 18 6.39 12.34 -10.92
CA ALA A 18 7.19 11.15 -11.18
C ALA A 18 6.33 10.00 -11.71
N ALA A 19 5.17 9.74 -11.09
CA ALA A 19 4.22 8.73 -11.54
C ALA A 19 3.70 9.01 -12.97
N LEU A 20 3.31 10.26 -13.25
CA LEU A 20 2.86 10.69 -14.58
C LEU A 20 3.96 10.58 -15.64
N SER A 21 5.21 10.89 -15.27
CA SER A 21 6.37 10.77 -16.17
C SER A 21 6.63 9.32 -16.54
N ILE A 22 6.53 8.41 -15.57
CA ILE A 22 6.68 6.96 -15.80
C ILE A 22 5.51 6.43 -16.64
N TYR A 23 4.28 6.84 -16.34
CA TYR A 23 3.12 6.49 -17.17
C TYR A 23 3.26 6.97 -18.61
N ALA A 24 3.70 8.21 -18.83
CA ALA A 24 3.93 8.76 -20.16
C ALA A 24 5.04 8.01 -20.91
N PHE A 25 6.09 7.57 -20.20
CA PHE A 25 7.15 6.73 -20.76
C PHE A 25 6.62 5.36 -21.22
N ILE A 26 5.79 4.70 -20.40
CA ILE A 26 5.22 3.39 -20.73
C ILE A 26 4.22 3.50 -21.88
N LYS A 27 3.40 4.57 -21.89
CA LYS A 27 2.42 4.82 -22.96
C LYS A 27 3.08 5.02 -24.33
N LYS A 28 4.34 5.49 -24.37
CA LYS A 28 5.13 5.66 -25.59
C LYS A 28 5.76 4.36 -26.12
N GLN A 29 5.73 3.27 -25.34
CA GLN A 29 6.30 2.00 -25.80
C GLN A 29 5.52 1.46 -27.01
N PRO A 30 6.23 0.86 -28.00
CA PRO A 30 5.59 0.38 -29.21
C PRO A 30 4.62 -0.76 -28.90
N ASN A 31 3.54 -0.82 -29.68
CA ASN A 31 2.62 -1.95 -29.66
C ASN A 31 2.05 -2.15 -31.07
N SER A 32 2.57 -3.14 -31.80
CA SER A 32 2.18 -3.40 -33.18
C SER A 32 1.08 -4.46 -33.32
N ASN A 33 0.76 -5.18 -32.25
CA ASN A 33 -0.14 -6.32 -32.30
C ASN A 33 -1.61 -5.91 -32.05
N ASN A 34 -2.40 -5.88 -33.13
CA ASN A 34 -3.84 -5.56 -33.08
C ASN A 34 -4.63 -6.47 -32.14
N ARG A 35 -4.28 -7.76 -32.04
CA ARG A 35 -4.99 -8.70 -31.18
C ARG A 35 -4.75 -8.38 -29.70
N LEU A 36 -3.51 -8.03 -29.33
CA LEU A 36 -3.18 -7.61 -27.97
C LEU A 36 -3.86 -6.29 -27.60
N GLN A 37 -3.96 -5.34 -28.54
CA GLN A 37 -4.69 -4.09 -28.32
C GLN A 37 -6.18 -4.34 -28.06
N GLN A 38 -6.82 -5.21 -28.85
CA GLN A 38 -8.23 -5.56 -28.65
C GLN A 38 -8.48 -6.22 -27.29
N LEU A 39 -7.61 -7.16 -26.86
CA LEU A 39 -7.72 -7.81 -25.56
C LEU A 39 -7.51 -6.82 -24.41
N GLU A 40 -6.52 -5.94 -24.52
CA GLU A 40 -6.27 -4.87 -23.54
C GLU A 40 -7.49 -3.96 -23.41
N GLN A 41 -8.07 -3.54 -24.54
CA GLN A 41 -9.25 -2.67 -24.54
C GLN A 41 -10.49 -3.38 -23.99
N THR A 42 -10.67 -4.67 -24.27
CA THR A 42 -11.78 -5.45 -23.73
C THR A 42 -11.66 -5.59 -22.21
N LEU A 43 -10.46 -5.88 -21.71
CA LEU A 43 -10.17 -5.94 -20.28
C LEU A 43 -10.42 -4.58 -19.62
N ASN A 44 -9.89 -3.50 -20.21
CA ASN A 44 -10.08 -2.12 -19.75
C ASN A 44 -11.56 -1.76 -19.63
N ASN A 45 -12.36 -2.02 -20.67
CA ASN A 45 -13.78 -1.71 -20.66
C ASN A 45 -14.52 -2.46 -19.54
N GLY A 46 -14.18 -3.75 -19.33
CA GLY A 46 -14.78 -4.54 -18.25
C GLY A 46 -14.44 -4.02 -16.86
N VAL A 47 -13.16 -3.67 -16.63
CA VAL A 47 -12.73 -3.08 -15.35
C VAL A 47 -13.41 -1.72 -15.14
N MET A 48 -13.40 -0.83 -16.13
CA MET A 48 -13.98 0.51 -16.00
C MET A 48 -15.49 0.46 -15.76
N ALA A 49 -16.22 -0.45 -16.41
CA ALA A 49 -17.64 -0.66 -16.15
C ALA A 49 -17.91 -1.04 -14.68
N PHE A 50 -17.08 -1.93 -14.11
CA PHE A 50 -17.19 -2.30 -12.70
C PHE A 50 -16.94 -1.10 -11.78
N LEU A 51 -15.83 -0.37 -11.99
CA LEU A 51 -15.44 0.76 -11.15
C LEU A 51 -16.45 1.90 -11.18
N VAL A 52 -17.02 2.22 -12.35
CA VAL A 52 -18.06 3.25 -12.45
C VAL A 52 -19.24 2.89 -11.57
N LYS A 53 -19.66 1.61 -11.57
CA LYS A 53 -20.77 1.16 -10.74
C LYS A 53 -20.42 1.18 -9.26
N GLU A 54 -19.23 0.70 -8.91
CA GLU A 54 -18.71 0.72 -7.54
C GLU A 54 -18.63 2.14 -6.97
N TYR A 55 -18.00 3.06 -7.71
CA TYR A 55 -17.81 4.44 -7.28
C TYR A 55 -19.12 5.23 -7.24
N SER A 56 -20.10 4.90 -8.10
CA SER A 56 -21.44 5.47 -8.01
C SER A 56 -22.13 5.10 -6.68
N MET A 57 -21.96 3.86 -6.22
CA MET A 57 -22.50 3.41 -4.92
C MET A 57 -21.72 4.00 -3.75
N LEU A 58 -20.40 4.09 -3.86
CA LEU A 58 -19.56 4.77 -2.88
C LEU A 58 -19.94 6.25 -2.75
N ALA A 59 -20.24 6.95 -3.84
CA ALA A 59 -20.64 8.35 -3.81
C ALA A 59 -21.95 8.56 -3.04
N LEU A 60 -22.94 7.68 -3.23
CA LEU A 60 -24.19 7.71 -2.47
C LEU A 60 -23.94 7.49 -0.97
N PHE A 61 -23.13 6.50 -0.62
CA PHE A 61 -22.73 6.24 0.76
C PHE A 61 -21.97 7.42 1.38
N ALA A 62 -21.00 7.96 0.66
CA ALA A 62 -20.19 9.10 1.10
C ALA A 62 -21.05 10.35 1.34
N ALA A 63 -22.06 10.60 0.49
CA ALA A 63 -23.01 11.69 0.70
C ALA A 63 -23.83 11.52 1.99
N ALA A 64 -24.30 10.29 2.27
CA ALA A 64 -25.02 10.00 3.50
C ALA A 64 -24.14 10.21 4.74
N VAL A 65 -22.91 9.68 4.74
CA VAL A 65 -21.95 9.85 5.85
C VAL A 65 -21.55 11.32 6.02
N PHE A 66 -21.37 12.06 4.92
CA PHE A 66 -21.09 13.49 4.96
C PHE A 66 -22.19 14.25 5.72
N ILE A 67 -23.47 14.00 5.40
CA ILE A 67 -24.60 14.65 6.08
C ILE A 67 -24.61 14.26 7.56
N ILE A 68 -24.40 13.00 7.90
CA ILE A 68 -24.37 12.52 9.29
C ILE A 68 -23.24 13.22 10.07
N LEU A 69 -22.02 13.25 9.54
CA LEU A 69 -20.88 13.91 10.18
C LEU A 69 -21.14 15.41 10.36
N TRP A 70 -21.72 16.06 9.35
CA TRP A 70 -22.00 17.48 9.42
C TRP A 70 -23.04 17.82 10.48
N LEU A 71 -24.13 17.04 10.58
CA LEU A 71 -25.19 17.25 11.57
C LEU A 71 -24.75 16.91 13.00
N THR A 72 -23.96 15.84 13.17
CA THR A 72 -23.55 15.34 14.50
C THR A 72 -22.42 16.15 15.11
N LEU A 73 -21.36 16.42 14.32
CA LEU A 73 -20.18 17.14 14.82
C LEU A 73 -20.31 18.66 14.68
N LYS A 74 -21.25 19.14 13.86
CA LYS A 74 -21.43 20.57 13.51
C LYS A 74 -20.17 21.23 12.91
N GLU A 75 -19.18 20.43 12.52
CA GLU A 75 -17.94 20.85 11.85
C GLU A 75 -17.96 20.38 10.40
N TRP A 76 -18.18 21.32 9.48
CA TRP A 76 -18.16 21.05 8.04
C TRP A 76 -16.76 20.63 7.55
N GLN A 77 -15.71 21.04 8.26
CA GLN A 77 -14.32 20.74 7.94
C GLN A 77 -14.02 19.24 8.02
N THR A 78 -14.48 18.55 9.07
CA THR A 78 -14.28 17.11 9.24
C THR A 78 -15.04 16.32 8.17
N SER A 79 -16.22 16.81 7.80
CA SER A 79 -17.03 16.22 6.72
C SER A 79 -16.37 16.43 5.35
N LEU A 80 -15.76 17.59 5.11
CA LEU A 80 -14.98 17.84 3.90
C LEU A 80 -13.69 17.02 3.87
N ALA A 81 -13.02 16.83 5.01
CA ALA A 81 -11.86 15.96 5.13
C ALA A 81 -12.22 14.53 4.74
N PHE A 82 -13.36 14.03 5.21
CA PHE A 82 -13.92 12.74 4.79
C PHE A 82 -14.09 12.61 3.28
N VAL A 83 -14.75 13.56 2.63
CA VAL A 83 -14.93 13.52 1.17
C VAL A 83 -13.58 13.57 0.45
N SER A 84 -12.66 14.43 0.90
CA SER A 84 -11.33 14.54 0.29
C SER A 84 -10.50 13.24 0.44
N GLY A 85 -10.60 12.55 1.57
CA GLY A 85 -9.92 11.26 1.80
C GLY A 85 -10.46 10.15 0.90
N ALA A 86 -11.79 10.06 0.76
CA ALA A 86 -12.42 9.12 -0.16
C ALA A 86 -12.04 9.39 -1.62
N LEU A 87 -12.07 10.67 -2.03
CA LEU A 87 -11.68 11.09 -3.39
C LEU A 87 -10.20 10.80 -3.67
N CYS A 88 -9.29 11.12 -2.76
CA CYS A 88 -7.86 10.83 -2.95
C CYS A 88 -7.61 9.33 -3.09
N SER A 89 -8.28 8.49 -2.29
CA SER A 89 -8.19 7.03 -2.39
C SER A 89 -8.67 6.52 -3.76
N VAL A 90 -9.85 6.97 -4.20
CA VAL A 90 -10.41 6.60 -5.52
C VAL A 90 -9.49 7.04 -6.66
N VAL A 91 -9.01 8.28 -6.64
CA VAL A 91 -8.14 8.81 -7.70
C VAL A 91 -6.80 8.07 -7.74
N ALA A 92 -6.22 7.74 -6.59
CA ALA A 92 -4.98 6.94 -6.52
C ALA A 92 -5.18 5.58 -7.18
N CYS A 93 -6.25 4.88 -6.79
CA CYS A 93 -6.54 3.54 -7.30
C CYS A 93 -6.84 3.52 -8.79
N TYR A 94 -7.69 4.46 -9.24
CA TYR A 94 -8.03 4.62 -10.65
C TYR A 94 -6.79 4.90 -11.51
N SER A 95 -5.92 5.80 -11.06
CA SER A 95 -4.70 6.18 -11.78
C SER A 95 -3.73 5.01 -11.92
N GLY A 96 -3.43 4.33 -10.81
CA GLY A 96 -2.52 3.18 -10.81
C GLY A 96 -3.02 2.00 -11.63
N MET A 97 -4.31 1.70 -11.54
CA MET A 97 -4.93 0.63 -12.32
C MET A 97 -4.97 0.94 -13.81
N THR A 98 -5.32 2.16 -14.21
CA THR A 98 -5.28 2.58 -15.61
C THR A 98 -3.86 2.44 -16.19
N ALA A 99 -2.83 2.77 -15.40
CA ALA A 99 -1.44 2.62 -15.83
C ALA A 99 -1.04 1.15 -16.07
N ILE A 100 -1.45 0.25 -15.17
CA ILE A 100 -1.17 -1.19 -15.29
C ILE A 100 -1.95 -1.82 -16.45
N LEU A 101 -3.25 -1.51 -16.58
CA LEU A 101 -4.04 -2.11 -17.65
C LEU A 101 -3.55 -1.67 -19.03
N ASN A 102 -3.16 -0.39 -19.16
CA ASN A 102 -2.58 0.15 -20.38
C ASN A 102 -1.10 -0.21 -20.59
N SER A 103 -0.48 -1.08 -19.79
CA SER A 103 0.91 -1.51 -20.00
C SER A 103 1.04 -2.93 -20.55
N ASN A 104 0.06 -3.81 -20.29
CA ASN A 104 0.16 -5.25 -20.56
C ASN A 104 0.47 -5.56 -22.04
N SER A 105 -0.20 -4.90 -22.99
CA SER A 105 0.04 -5.15 -24.40
C SER A 105 1.46 -4.75 -24.84
N LYS A 106 2.03 -3.68 -24.24
CA LYS A 106 3.37 -3.18 -24.53
C LYS A 106 4.44 -4.09 -23.96
N ILE A 107 4.23 -4.57 -22.72
CA ILE A 107 5.12 -5.56 -22.08
C ILE A 107 5.19 -6.84 -22.93
N LEU A 108 4.05 -7.28 -23.48
CA LEU A 108 4.01 -8.45 -24.36
C LEU A 108 4.64 -8.20 -25.73
N GLU A 109 4.54 -7.00 -26.28
CA GLU A 109 5.28 -6.62 -27.49
C GLU A 109 6.80 -6.68 -27.26
N THR A 110 7.27 -6.21 -26.11
CA THR A 110 8.69 -6.32 -25.71
C THR A 110 9.09 -7.79 -25.50
N ALA A 111 8.21 -8.60 -24.91
CA ALA A 111 8.41 -10.04 -24.77
C ALA A 111 8.42 -10.80 -26.11
N ASN A 112 7.66 -10.34 -27.12
CA ASN A 112 7.70 -10.87 -28.50
C ASN A 112 9.06 -10.66 -29.17
N ARG A 113 9.87 -9.71 -28.69
CA ARG A 113 11.24 -9.46 -29.17
C ARG A 113 12.31 -10.19 -28.35
N SER A 114 11.89 -11.14 -27.51
CA SER A 114 12.75 -11.93 -26.62
C SER A 114 13.52 -11.11 -25.58
N GLU A 115 13.04 -9.91 -25.23
CA GLU A 115 13.71 -8.99 -24.30
C GLU A 115 13.19 -9.13 -22.85
N LEU A 116 13.41 -10.29 -22.21
CA LEU A 116 12.90 -10.60 -20.84
C LEU A 116 13.20 -9.50 -19.82
N VAL A 117 14.46 -9.05 -19.73
CA VAL A 117 14.89 -8.04 -18.74
C VAL A 117 14.18 -6.71 -18.96
N LYS A 118 13.93 -6.33 -20.22
CA LYS A 118 13.25 -5.08 -20.54
C LYS A 118 11.75 -5.18 -20.29
N ALA A 119 11.11 -6.28 -20.68
CA ALA A 119 9.70 -6.56 -20.38
C ALA A 119 9.46 -6.55 -18.86
N ARG A 120 10.38 -7.15 -18.08
CA ARG A 120 10.36 -7.09 -16.61
C ARG A 120 10.46 -5.67 -16.08
N ASN A 121 11.38 -4.86 -16.60
CA ASN A 121 11.54 -3.48 -16.16
C ASN A 121 10.33 -2.62 -16.51
N GLU A 122 9.72 -2.82 -17.69
CA GLU A 122 8.48 -2.16 -18.09
C GLU A 122 7.31 -2.53 -17.19
N ALA A 123 7.18 -3.82 -16.85
CA ALA A 123 6.19 -4.29 -15.88
C ALA A 123 6.38 -3.64 -14.50
N PHE A 124 7.63 -3.53 -14.01
CA PHE A 124 7.93 -2.95 -12.70
C PHE A 124 7.68 -1.44 -12.67
N LEU A 125 8.07 -0.74 -13.74
CA LEU A 125 7.76 0.68 -13.89
C LEU A 125 6.24 0.92 -14.01
N SER A 126 5.48 0.02 -14.65
CA SER A 126 4.02 0.16 -14.71
C SER A 126 3.37 0.00 -13.34
N ALA A 127 3.85 -0.94 -12.55
CA ALA A 127 3.41 -1.12 -11.17
C ALA A 127 3.81 0.06 -10.26
N SER A 128 4.92 0.74 -10.56
CA SER A 128 5.39 1.86 -9.74
C SER A 128 4.53 3.11 -9.85
N VAL A 129 3.81 3.28 -10.96
CA VAL A 129 2.81 4.36 -11.09
C VAL A 129 1.76 4.22 -9.97
N MET A 130 1.27 3.01 -9.72
CA MET A 130 0.33 2.78 -8.61
C MET A 130 0.96 3.13 -7.26
N GLY A 131 2.14 2.60 -6.95
CA GLY A 131 2.77 2.87 -5.66
C GLY A 131 3.07 4.37 -5.42
N LEU A 132 3.57 5.06 -6.43
CA LEU A 132 3.85 6.50 -6.34
C LEU A 132 2.58 7.35 -6.27
N THR A 133 1.49 6.96 -6.95
CA THR A 133 0.21 7.68 -6.83
C THR A 133 -0.41 7.50 -5.45
N VAL A 134 -0.37 6.30 -4.87
CA VAL A 134 -0.85 6.05 -3.50
C VAL A 134 -0.04 6.85 -2.48
N ALA A 135 1.29 6.78 -2.54
CA ALA A 135 2.17 7.55 -1.64
C ALA A 135 2.01 9.06 -1.85
N GLY A 136 1.96 9.51 -3.11
CA GLY A 136 1.88 10.92 -3.50
C GLY A 136 0.56 11.58 -3.12
N LEU A 137 -0.59 10.95 -3.42
CA LEU A 137 -1.90 11.45 -3.02
C LEU A 137 -2.12 11.35 -1.51
N GLY A 138 -1.58 10.33 -0.85
CA GLY A 138 -1.64 10.20 0.60
C GLY A 138 -0.89 11.35 1.28
N LEU A 139 0.35 11.61 0.83
CA LEU A 139 1.16 12.73 1.31
C LEU A 139 0.52 14.09 0.97
N LEU A 140 -0.02 14.25 -0.24
CA LEU A 140 -0.70 15.48 -0.64
C LEU A 140 -1.94 15.73 0.21
N GLY A 141 -2.79 14.73 0.40
CA GLY A 141 -4.02 14.85 1.18
C GLY A 141 -3.73 15.15 2.66
N VAL A 142 -2.94 14.31 3.32
CA VAL A 142 -2.53 14.53 4.72
C VAL A 142 -1.77 15.85 4.85
N GLY A 143 -0.89 16.17 3.90
CA GLY A 143 -0.09 17.39 3.89
C GLY A 143 -0.93 18.66 3.76
N ILE A 144 -2.00 18.67 2.95
CA ILE A 144 -2.91 19.83 2.84
C ILE A 144 -3.66 20.06 4.15
N TRP A 145 -4.24 19.01 4.73
CA TRP A 145 -4.96 19.14 6.00
C TRP A 145 -4.03 19.53 7.15
N PHE A 146 -2.81 18.99 7.17
CA PHE A 146 -1.78 19.39 8.12
C PHE A 146 -1.29 20.83 7.89
N PHE A 147 -1.20 21.28 6.64
CA PHE A 147 -0.85 22.67 6.34
C PHE A 147 -1.89 23.66 6.87
N ILE A 148 -3.18 23.32 6.76
CA ILE A 148 -4.29 24.20 7.18
C ILE A 148 -4.44 24.20 8.72
N TYR A 149 -4.38 23.03 9.36
CA TYR A 149 -4.73 22.89 10.80
C TYR A 149 -3.57 22.47 11.71
N GLY A 150 -2.40 22.15 11.16
CA GLY A 150 -1.25 21.65 11.93
C GLY A 150 -0.55 22.70 12.80
N SER A 151 -0.99 23.96 12.76
CA SER A 151 -0.56 25.00 13.70
C SER A 151 -1.27 24.92 15.05
N ASP A 152 -2.39 24.20 15.14
CA ASP A 152 -3.21 24.11 16.36
C ASP A 152 -3.54 22.64 16.69
N ALA A 153 -3.13 22.21 17.87
CA ALA A 153 -3.33 20.86 18.39
C ALA A 153 -4.82 20.50 18.58
N LEU A 154 -5.70 21.48 18.76
CA LEU A 154 -7.14 21.22 18.93
C LEU A 154 -7.84 21.10 17.57
N MET A 155 -7.45 21.94 16.60
CA MET A 155 -8.04 21.90 15.26
C MET A 155 -7.60 20.71 14.43
N ILE A 156 -6.44 20.11 14.75
CA ILE A 156 -5.91 18.96 13.99
C ILE A 156 -6.85 17.76 14.02
N ARG A 157 -7.74 17.62 15.03
CA ARG A 157 -8.74 16.54 15.10
C ARG A 157 -9.59 16.44 13.83
N ARG A 158 -9.78 17.54 13.10
CA ARG A 158 -10.53 17.58 11.83
C ARG A 158 -9.91 16.68 10.74
N ILE A 159 -8.60 16.42 10.80
CA ILE A 159 -7.91 15.54 9.85
C ILE A 159 -8.37 14.08 9.97
N THR A 160 -8.95 13.67 11.10
CA THR A 160 -9.46 12.30 11.30
C THR A 160 -10.56 11.94 10.30
N GLY A 161 -11.32 12.93 9.82
CA GLY A 161 -12.26 12.74 8.72
C GLY A 161 -11.59 12.16 7.47
N PHE A 162 -10.37 12.61 7.13
CA PHE A 162 -9.63 12.11 5.97
C PHE A 162 -9.33 10.61 6.06
N ALA A 163 -8.89 10.13 7.23
CA ALA A 163 -8.67 8.70 7.46
C ALA A 163 -9.99 7.90 7.34
N LEU A 164 -11.09 8.41 7.90
CA LEU A 164 -12.40 7.77 7.79
C LEU A 164 -12.90 7.67 6.34
N GLY A 165 -12.66 8.72 5.54
CA GLY A 165 -12.99 8.74 4.12
C GLY A 165 -12.18 7.73 3.31
N ALA A 166 -10.87 7.67 3.58
CA ALA A 166 -9.99 6.67 2.98
C ALA A 166 -10.45 5.23 3.30
N SER A 167 -10.83 4.98 4.56
CA SER A 167 -11.30 3.66 5.04
C SER A 167 -12.62 3.26 4.41
N SER A 168 -13.53 4.21 4.24
CA SER A 168 -14.80 3.98 3.54
C SER A 168 -14.56 3.56 2.09
N ALA A 169 -13.69 4.25 1.36
CA ALA A 169 -13.34 3.86 0.00
C ALA A 169 -12.67 2.48 -0.06
N ALA A 170 -11.76 2.18 0.87
CA ALA A 170 -11.07 0.89 0.96
C ALA A 170 -12.04 -0.27 1.24
N LEU A 171 -13.02 -0.07 2.13
CA LEU A 171 -14.03 -1.07 2.47
C LEU A 171 -14.83 -1.48 1.23
N PHE A 172 -15.33 -0.51 0.45
CA PHE A 172 -16.08 -0.79 -0.78
C PHE A 172 -15.21 -1.51 -1.82
N ALA A 173 -13.97 -1.06 -2.03
CA ALA A 173 -13.05 -1.67 -2.99
C ALA A 173 -12.67 -3.10 -2.64
N ARG A 174 -12.42 -3.39 -1.36
CA ARG A 174 -12.10 -4.75 -0.90
C ARG A 174 -13.30 -5.68 -0.94
N LEU A 175 -14.46 -5.22 -0.49
CA LEU A 175 -15.64 -6.06 -0.36
C LEU A 175 -16.28 -6.34 -1.73
N SER A 176 -16.57 -5.30 -2.51
CA SER A 176 -17.20 -5.46 -3.82
C SER A 176 -16.29 -6.19 -4.81
N GLY A 177 -15.02 -5.76 -4.89
CA GLY A 177 -14.01 -6.42 -5.71
C GLY A 177 -13.78 -7.86 -5.28
N GLY A 178 -13.71 -8.11 -3.96
CA GLY A 178 -13.52 -9.44 -3.39
C GLY A 178 -14.62 -10.42 -3.80
N ILE A 179 -15.88 -10.00 -3.71
CA ILE A 179 -17.04 -10.79 -4.17
C ILE A 179 -16.92 -11.08 -5.66
N PHE A 180 -16.69 -10.05 -6.49
CA PHE A 180 -16.55 -10.21 -7.94
C PHE A 180 -15.41 -11.17 -8.30
N SER A 181 -14.27 -11.05 -7.63
CA SER A 181 -13.09 -11.87 -7.90
C SER A 181 -13.24 -13.33 -7.51
N ARG A 182 -13.88 -13.60 -6.36
CA ARG A 182 -14.16 -14.98 -5.96
C ARG A 182 -15.16 -15.64 -6.89
N ALA A 183 -16.23 -14.93 -7.26
CA ALA A 183 -17.22 -15.44 -8.21
C ALA A 183 -16.59 -15.74 -9.59
N ALA A 184 -15.84 -14.78 -10.15
CA ALA A 184 -15.20 -14.94 -11.45
C ALA A 184 -14.13 -16.04 -11.45
N SER A 185 -13.28 -16.09 -10.42
CA SER A 185 -12.20 -17.08 -10.36
C SER A 185 -12.73 -18.50 -10.18
N PHE A 186 -13.68 -18.70 -9.26
CA PHE A 186 -14.24 -20.01 -8.96
C PHE A 186 -15.02 -20.58 -10.14
N GLY A 187 -15.89 -19.77 -10.76
CA GLY A 187 -16.65 -20.18 -11.94
C GLY A 187 -15.75 -20.52 -13.13
N THR A 188 -14.73 -19.69 -13.38
CA THR A 188 -13.78 -19.95 -14.49
C THR A 188 -12.99 -21.24 -14.27
N GLU A 189 -12.51 -21.47 -13.04
CA GLU A 189 -11.65 -22.61 -12.73
C GLU A 189 -12.40 -23.94 -12.80
N ILE A 190 -13.61 -24.01 -12.24
CA ILE A 190 -14.43 -25.23 -12.27
C ILE A 190 -14.80 -25.59 -13.71
N ALA A 191 -15.30 -24.61 -14.47
CA ALA A 191 -15.68 -24.82 -15.87
C ALA A 191 -14.49 -25.33 -16.71
N CYS A 192 -13.29 -24.74 -16.55
CA CYS A 192 -12.10 -25.20 -17.26
C CYS A 192 -11.66 -26.60 -16.83
N ARG A 193 -11.43 -26.81 -15.53
CA ARG A 193 -10.68 -27.96 -15.02
C ARG A 193 -11.53 -29.17 -14.68
N MET A 194 -12.75 -28.96 -14.18
CA MET A 194 -13.60 -30.05 -13.68
C MET A 194 -14.62 -30.48 -14.73
N GLU A 195 -15.09 -29.56 -15.57
CA GLU A 195 -16.15 -29.85 -16.54
C GLU A 195 -15.61 -30.05 -17.96
N ALA A 196 -14.92 -29.05 -18.52
CA ALA A 196 -14.56 -29.05 -19.93
C ALA A 196 -13.18 -29.65 -20.24
N GLY A 197 -12.30 -29.79 -19.25
CA GLY A 197 -10.94 -30.30 -19.43
C GLY A 197 -10.04 -29.42 -20.32
N ILE A 198 -10.33 -28.12 -20.43
CA ILE A 198 -9.59 -27.17 -21.26
C ILE A 198 -8.50 -26.42 -20.45
N PRO A 199 -7.47 -25.86 -21.12
CA PRO A 199 -6.44 -25.08 -20.45
C PRO A 199 -7.01 -23.91 -19.64
N TYR A 200 -6.35 -23.59 -18.52
CA TYR A 200 -6.84 -22.63 -17.52
C TYR A 200 -7.11 -21.22 -18.07
N ASN A 201 -6.26 -20.70 -18.98
CA ASN A 201 -6.48 -19.41 -19.64
C ASN A 201 -6.96 -19.57 -21.10
N SER A 202 -7.66 -20.67 -21.42
CA SER A 202 -8.14 -20.92 -22.77
C SER A 202 -9.04 -19.78 -23.27
N PRO A 203 -8.85 -19.26 -24.51
CA PRO A 203 -9.75 -18.29 -25.11
C PRO A 203 -11.20 -18.78 -25.23
N GLN A 204 -11.43 -20.10 -25.15
CA GLN A 204 -12.75 -20.70 -25.23
C GLN A 204 -13.58 -20.50 -23.95
N ASN A 205 -12.94 -20.20 -22.82
CA ASN A 205 -13.66 -19.95 -21.57
C ASN A 205 -14.02 -18.45 -21.45
N PRO A 206 -15.31 -18.09 -21.49
CA PRO A 206 -15.75 -16.69 -21.40
C PRO A 206 -15.40 -16.03 -20.05
N GLY A 207 -15.19 -16.81 -18.99
CA GLY A 207 -14.82 -16.33 -17.66
C GLY A 207 -13.39 -15.82 -17.52
N VAL A 208 -12.50 -16.12 -18.48
CA VAL A 208 -11.07 -15.73 -18.38
C VAL A 208 -10.89 -14.21 -18.31
N ILE A 209 -11.63 -13.45 -19.14
CA ILE A 209 -11.59 -11.99 -19.12
C ILE A 209 -12.14 -11.45 -17.79
N ALA A 210 -13.26 -12.01 -17.31
CA ALA A 210 -13.86 -11.61 -16.03
C ALA A 210 -12.91 -11.85 -14.86
N ARG A 211 -12.20 -12.99 -14.85
CA ARG A 211 -11.17 -13.31 -13.85
C ARG A 211 -9.96 -12.37 -13.90
N SER A 212 -9.48 -12.01 -15.09
CA SER A 212 -8.40 -11.02 -15.26
C SER A 212 -8.84 -9.62 -14.81
N ALA A 213 -10.08 -9.22 -15.14
CA ALA A 213 -10.66 -7.97 -14.66
C ALA A 213 -10.75 -7.96 -13.13
N ALA A 214 -11.26 -9.05 -12.55
CA ALA A 214 -11.33 -9.27 -11.10
C ALA A 214 -9.97 -9.20 -10.40
N THR A 215 -8.94 -9.80 -11.00
CA THR A 215 -7.57 -9.75 -10.47
C THR A 215 -7.09 -8.31 -10.42
N SER A 216 -7.35 -7.53 -11.47
CA SER A 216 -7.03 -6.11 -11.51
C SER A 216 -7.80 -5.33 -10.46
N ILE A 217 -9.12 -5.53 -10.34
CA ILE A 217 -9.94 -4.80 -9.35
C ILE A 217 -9.47 -5.08 -7.92
N VAL A 218 -9.21 -6.34 -7.56
CA VAL A 218 -8.87 -6.68 -6.16
C VAL A 218 -7.41 -6.47 -5.83
N ASP A 219 -6.50 -7.01 -6.63
CA ASP A 219 -5.07 -7.01 -6.32
C ASP A 219 -4.41 -5.67 -6.72
N ILE A 220 -5.05 -4.85 -7.56
CA ILE A 220 -4.57 -3.49 -7.87
C ILE A 220 -5.39 -2.44 -7.10
N ALA A 221 -6.65 -2.21 -7.46
CA ALA A 221 -7.43 -1.12 -6.88
C ALA A 221 -7.78 -1.37 -5.41
N GLY A 222 -8.27 -2.55 -5.08
CA GLY A 222 -8.61 -2.94 -3.71
C GLY A 222 -7.41 -2.89 -2.77
N MET A 223 -6.25 -3.40 -3.21
CA MET A 223 -5.03 -3.28 -2.40
C MET A 223 -4.50 -1.84 -2.32
N GLY A 224 -4.58 -1.08 -3.41
CA GLY A 224 -4.19 0.33 -3.42
C GLY A 224 -4.99 1.13 -2.40
N ALA A 225 -6.31 0.92 -2.33
CA ALA A 225 -7.19 1.61 -1.40
C ALA A 225 -6.92 1.19 0.06
N ASP A 226 -6.71 -0.10 0.30
CA ASP A 226 -6.40 -0.66 1.62
C ASP A 226 -5.08 -0.11 2.18
N LEU A 227 -4.02 -0.11 1.36
CA LEU A 227 -2.74 0.46 1.77
C LEU A 227 -2.79 1.99 1.87
N PHE A 228 -3.56 2.68 1.02
CA PHE A 228 -3.78 4.12 1.13
C PHE A 228 -4.44 4.47 2.46
N GLU A 229 -5.46 3.71 2.88
CA GLU A 229 -6.09 3.91 4.18
C GLU A 229 -5.11 3.64 5.32
N SER A 230 -4.40 2.51 5.33
CA SER A 230 -3.46 2.21 6.40
C SER A 230 -2.35 3.28 6.51
N PHE A 231 -1.91 3.81 5.36
CA PHE A 231 -0.97 4.92 5.31
C PHE A 231 -1.55 6.20 5.91
N ALA A 232 -2.73 6.62 5.47
CA ALA A 232 -3.39 7.82 6.00
C ALA A 232 -3.72 7.68 7.49
N GLY A 233 -4.28 6.53 7.89
CA GLY A 233 -4.71 6.22 9.24
C GLY A 233 -3.56 6.19 10.24
N SER A 234 -2.45 5.52 9.91
CA SER A 234 -1.27 5.46 10.81
C SER A 234 -0.63 6.82 11.01
N VAL A 235 -0.50 7.62 9.95
CA VAL A 235 0.04 8.98 10.02
C VAL A 235 -0.87 9.89 10.84
N ILE A 236 -2.18 9.85 10.57
CA ILE A 236 -3.17 10.64 11.31
C ILE A 236 -3.23 10.22 12.78
N ALA A 237 -3.14 8.93 13.09
CA ALA A 237 -3.06 8.45 14.47
C ALA A 237 -1.82 8.99 15.19
N ALA A 238 -0.65 8.96 14.54
CA ALA A 238 0.59 9.52 15.11
C ALA A 238 0.49 11.04 15.31
N ILE A 239 -0.08 11.78 14.35
CA ILE A 239 -0.34 13.23 14.48
C ILE A 239 -1.26 13.50 15.67
N PHE A 240 -2.36 12.74 15.79
CA PHE A 240 -3.34 12.92 16.84
C PHE A 240 -2.73 12.65 18.22
N ILE A 241 -2.05 11.52 18.40
CA ILE A 241 -1.34 11.19 19.65
C ILE A 241 -0.30 12.27 19.97
N GLY A 242 0.44 12.76 18.97
CA GLY A 242 1.39 13.86 19.12
C GLY A 242 0.75 15.20 19.51
N ALA A 243 -0.53 15.41 19.19
CA ALA A 243 -1.28 16.60 19.59
C ALA A 243 -1.85 16.49 21.01
N THR A 244 -2.25 15.29 21.43
CA THR A 244 -3.01 15.07 22.68
C THR A 244 -2.20 14.55 23.84
N PHE A 245 -0.97 14.04 23.62
CA PHE A 245 -0.20 13.48 24.73
C PHE A 245 0.16 14.51 25.80
N SER A 246 0.24 14.01 27.04
CA SER A 246 0.68 14.78 28.20
C SER A 246 2.20 14.97 28.14
N VAL A 247 2.64 16.22 28.13
CA VAL A 247 4.06 16.58 28.16
C VAL A 247 4.47 16.70 29.63
N SER A 248 5.18 15.69 30.15
CA SER A 248 5.72 15.71 31.52
C SER A 248 7.04 16.49 31.59
N SER A 249 7.48 16.81 32.81
CA SER A 249 8.79 17.44 33.07
C SER A 249 9.94 16.65 32.44
N ASP A 250 9.87 15.31 32.47
CA ASP A 250 10.89 14.43 31.90
C ASP A 250 11.00 14.60 30.39
N ILE A 251 9.88 14.75 29.69
CA ILE A 251 9.86 14.98 28.24
C ILE A 251 10.49 16.34 27.91
N ILE A 252 10.27 17.37 28.73
CA ILE A 252 10.89 18.70 28.54
C ILE A 252 12.42 18.59 28.67
N THR A 253 12.95 17.74 29.56
CA THR A 253 14.40 17.55 29.68
C THR A 253 15.06 16.96 28.43
N LEU A 254 14.30 16.23 27.61
CA LEU A 254 14.78 15.67 26.33
C LEU A 254 14.98 16.74 25.25
N PHE A 255 14.49 17.97 25.45
CA PHE A 255 14.64 19.10 24.55
C PHE A 255 15.43 20.24 25.23
N PRO A 256 16.76 20.10 25.40
CA PRO A 256 17.58 21.06 26.12
C PRO A 256 17.57 22.47 25.50
N ASP A 257 17.34 22.58 24.20
CA ASP A 257 17.26 23.85 23.46
C ASP A 257 16.02 24.69 23.83
N LEU A 258 15.02 24.09 24.50
CA LEU A 258 13.77 24.76 24.88
C LEU A 258 13.78 25.28 26.33
N LYS A 259 14.88 25.09 27.06
CA LYS A 259 15.04 25.51 28.47
C LYS A 259 14.85 27.01 28.75
N PRO A 260 15.14 27.97 27.85
CA PRO A 260 14.93 29.39 28.14
C PRO A 260 13.49 29.89 27.85
N VAL A 261 12.58 29.01 27.45
CA VAL A 261 11.21 29.35 27.03
C VAL A 261 10.21 29.07 28.16
N SER A 262 9.07 29.77 28.20
CA SER A 262 7.99 29.50 29.17
C SER A 262 7.51 28.05 29.06
N ILE A 263 7.06 27.45 30.17
CA ILE A 263 6.64 26.03 30.21
C ILE A 263 5.50 25.76 29.21
N GLU A 264 4.52 26.64 29.13
CA GLU A 264 3.38 26.51 28.20
C GLU A 264 3.83 26.54 26.73
N GLU A 265 4.75 27.43 26.40
CA GLU A 265 5.27 27.55 25.04
C GLU A 265 6.22 26.38 24.69
N ALA A 266 6.98 25.86 25.65
CA ALA A 266 7.76 24.63 25.48
C ALA A 266 6.86 23.42 25.20
N ILE A 267 5.75 23.27 25.92
CA ILE A 267 4.75 22.20 25.69
C ILE A 267 4.17 22.29 24.27
N ASN A 268 3.77 23.49 23.84
CA ASN A 268 3.22 23.70 22.50
C ASN A 268 4.24 23.39 21.41
N ILE A 269 5.50 23.82 21.57
CA ILE A 269 6.59 23.51 20.64
C ILE A 269 6.80 22.00 20.54
N ILE A 270 6.85 21.29 21.68
CA ILE A 270 7.02 19.85 21.71
C ILE A 270 5.88 19.17 20.96
N ARG A 271 4.61 19.50 21.25
CA ARG A 271 3.46 18.94 20.52
C ARG A 271 3.56 19.15 19.02
N LEU A 272 3.90 20.36 18.58
CA LEU A 272 4.09 20.67 17.16
C LEU A 272 5.22 19.84 16.52
N LYS A 273 6.32 19.57 17.23
CA LYS A 273 7.39 18.69 16.73
C LYS A 273 6.91 17.24 16.55
N TYR A 274 6.16 16.70 17.52
CA TYR A 274 5.60 15.34 17.44
C TYR A 274 4.51 15.23 16.37
N MET A 275 3.69 16.25 16.19
CA MET A 275 2.71 16.32 15.09
C MET A 275 3.39 16.40 13.71
N ALA A 276 4.49 17.14 13.60
CA ALA A 276 5.23 17.33 12.35
C ALA A 276 6.02 16.09 11.92
N LEU A 277 6.59 15.35 12.88
CA LEU A 277 7.48 14.22 12.59
C LEU A 277 6.87 13.18 11.63
N PRO A 278 5.67 12.61 11.85
CA PRO A 278 5.13 11.58 10.96
C PRO A 278 4.93 12.09 9.53
N VAL A 279 4.60 13.39 9.34
CA VAL A 279 4.52 14.03 8.01
C VAL A 279 5.89 14.08 7.33
N LEU A 280 6.95 14.42 8.07
CA LEU A 280 8.32 14.43 7.53
C LEU A 280 8.81 13.02 7.19
N ILE A 281 8.44 12.03 8.00
CA ILE A 281 8.78 10.63 7.77
C ILE A 281 8.14 10.11 6.47
N ILE A 282 6.89 10.45 6.18
CA ILE A 282 6.28 10.02 4.91
C ILE A 282 6.84 10.76 3.69
N ILE A 283 7.38 11.98 3.84
CA ILE A 283 8.19 12.62 2.79
C ILE A 283 9.46 11.78 2.53
N ALA A 284 10.16 11.37 3.58
CA ALA A 284 11.33 10.49 3.47
C ALA A 284 10.97 9.14 2.82
N GLY A 285 9.80 8.60 3.15
CA GLY A 285 9.22 7.39 2.56
C GLY A 285 8.95 7.50 1.06
N LEU A 286 8.39 8.63 0.61
CA LEU A 286 8.18 8.89 -0.82
C LEU A 286 9.52 9.06 -1.56
N LEU A 287 10.45 9.85 -1.03
CA LEU A 287 11.76 10.09 -1.63
C LEU A 287 12.58 8.81 -1.73
N SER A 288 12.59 7.99 -0.68
CA SER A 288 13.23 6.68 -0.69
C SER A 288 12.60 5.72 -1.69
N SER A 289 11.27 5.73 -1.85
CA SER A 289 10.57 4.93 -2.86
C SER A 289 10.97 5.35 -4.28
N ILE A 290 11.06 6.66 -4.56
CA ILE A 290 11.53 7.17 -5.86
C ILE A 290 12.99 6.77 -6.11
N ALA A 291 13.87 6.93 -5.11
CA ALA A 291 15.27 6.54 -5.20
C ALA A 291 15.43 5.04 -5.46
N ALA A 292 14.61 4.20 -4.83
CA ALA A 292 14.63 2.76 -4.99
C ALA A 292 14.24 2.29 -6.39
N LEU A 293 13.50 3.08 -7.18
CA LEU A 293 13.22 2.75 -8.59
C LEU A 293 14.50 2.65 -9.43
N PHE A 294 15.58 3.35 -9.04
CA PHE A 294 16.86 3.24 -9.74
C PHE A 294 17.60 1.92 -9.46
N SER A 295 17.20 1.17 -8.41
CA SER A 295 17.81 -0.14 -8.07
C SER A 295 17.63 -1.19 -9.18
N ILE A 296 16.62 -1.01 -10.03
CA ILE A 296 16.36 -1.90 -11.18
C ILE A 296 17.58 -1.99 -12.11
N LYS A 297 18.34 -0.90 -12.28
CA LYS A 297 19.57 -0.87 -13.11
C LYS A 297 20.66 -1.81 -12.58
N ILE A 298 20.74 -1.97 -11.27
CA ILE A 298 21.72 -2.82 -10.57
C ILE A 298 21.30 -4.30 -10.69
N SER A 299 19.99 -4.57 -10.77
CA SER A 299 19.41 -5.92 -10.77
C SER A 299 19.29 -6.60 -12.16
N ARG A 300 19.92 -6.04 -13.21
CA ARG A 300 19.74 -6.46 -14.62
C ARG A 300 19.99 -7.95 -14.89
N GLY A 301 20.84 -8.62 -14.12
CA GLY A 301 21.16 -10.05 -14.26
C GLY A 301 20.48 -10.98 -13.24
N THR A 302 19.59 -10.46 -12.40
CA THR A 302 18.93 -11.25 -11.34
C THR A 302 17.50 -11.62 -11.74
N ASP A 303 16.85 -12.55 -11.05
CA ASP A 303 15.44 -12.89 -11.23
C ASP A 303 14.49 -11.82 -10.63
N SER A 304 13.21 -11.84 -11.02
CA SER A 304 12.21 -10.87 -10.55
C SER A 304 12.10 -10.83 -9.03
N PHE A 305 12.25 -11.98 -8.37
CA PHE A 305 12.18 -12.08 -6.91
C PHE A 305 13.34 -11.35 -6.21
N ARG A 306 14.59 -11.53 -6.65
CA ARG A 306 15.73 -10.77 -6.11
C ARG A 306 15.63 -9.29 -6.43
N MET A 307 15.17 -8.93 -7.63
CA MET A 307 14.94 -7.52 -7.99
C MET A 307 14.02 -6.82 -6.99
N HIS A 308 12.89 -7.44 -6.62
CA HIS A 308 11.98 -6.88 -5.62
C HIS A 308 12.61 -6.75 -4.24
N ARG A 309 13.40 -7.74 -3.81
CA ARG A 309 14.13 -7.68 -2.54
C ARG A 309 15.12 -6.52 -2.52
N TYR A 310 15.88 -6.32 -3.60
CA TYR A 310 16.78 -5.18 -3.72
C TYR A 310 16.02 -3.84 -3.71
N ALA A 311 14.86 -3.77 -4.38
CA ALA A 311 14.04 -2.57 -4.36
C ALA A 311 13.53 -2.23 -2.94
N VAL A 312 12.98 -3.21 -2.20
CA VAL A 312 12.50 -3.01 -0.83
C VAL A 312 13.65 -2.67 0.13
N LEU A 313 14.77 -3.40 0.05
CA LEU A 313 15.92 -3.18 0.93
C LEU A 313 16.64 -1.85 0.64
N SER A 314 16.74 -1.45 -0.62
CA SER A 314 17.31 -0.15 -1.00
C SER A 314 16.42 1.01 -0.54
N ALA A 315 15.09 0.89 -0.68
CA ALA A 315 14.16 1.86 -0.13
C ALA A 315 14.29 1.94 1.39
N ALA A 316 14.34 0.81 2.08
CA ALA A 316 14.51 0.75 3.54
C ALA A 316 15.82 1.42 3.99
N GLY A 317 16.94 1.14 3.33
CA GLY A 317 18.23 1.75 3.65
C GLY A 317 18.22 3.27 3.47
N VAL A 318 17.75 3.75 2.31
CA VAL A 318 17.64 5.20 2.03
C VAL A 318 16.66 5.86 3.01
N PHE A 319 15.53 5.21 3.29
CA PHE A 319 14.53 5.68 4.24
C PHE A 319 15.10 5.86 5.64
N LEU A 320 15.88 4.90 6.15
CA LEU A 320 16.50 5.01 7.47
C LEU A 320 17.53 6.13 7.54
N ILE A 321 18.35 6.32 6.50
CA ILE A 321 19.34 7.41 6.45
C ILE A 321 18.64 8.77 6.49
N ILE A 322 17.62 8.97 5.65
CA ILE A 322 16.86 10.23 5.61
C ILE A 322 16.10 10.43 6.94
N SER A 323 15.47 9.39 7.47
CA SER A 323 14.72 9.47 8.73
C SER A 323 15.62 9.78 9.93
N ALA A 324 16.81 9.18 9.99
CA ALA A 324 17.80 9.50 11.01
C ALA A 324 18.24 10.97 10.92
N ALA A 325 18.52 11.46 9.70
CA ALA A 325 18.88 12.85 9.47
C ALA A 325 17.74 13.83 9.86
N ILE A 326 16.48 13.48 9.58
CA ILE A 326 15.32 14.27 9.99
C ILE A 326 15.23 14.30 11.52
N ILE A 327 15.28 13.14 12.18
CA ILE A 327 15.13 13.04 13.65
C ILE A 327 16.22 13.83 14.37
N THR A 328 17.48 13.72 13.92
CA THR A 328 18.60 14.47 14.51
C THR A 328 18.50 15.97 14.23
N ALA A 329 18.20 16.37 12.98
CA ALA A 329 18.07 17.78 12.63
C ALA A 329 16.87 18.47 13.31
N PHE A 330 15.79 17.74 13.60
CA PHE A 330 14.64 18.28 14.34
C PHE A 330 14.83 18.27 15.87
N GLY A 331 15.94 17.69 16.35
CA GLY A 331 16.21 17.51 17.77
C GLY A 331 15.16 16.64 18.46
N MET A 332 14.63 15.63 17.76
CA MET A 332 13.70 14.67 18.36
C MET A 332 14.46 13.62 19.18
N PRO A 333 13.88 13.09 20.28
CA PRO A 333 14.52 12.04 21.04
C PRO A 333 14.81 10.83 20.15
N PHE A 334 16.03 10.29 20.24
CA PHE A 334 16.46 9.21 19.35
C PHE A 334 15.67 7.91 19.54
N GLY A 335 14.92 7.76 20.64
CA GLY A 335 13.92 6.70 20.82
C GLY A 335 12.88 6.67 19.68
N THR A 336 12.52 7.82 19.10
CA THR A 336 11.62 7.88 17.94
C THR A 336 12.19 7.19 16.71
N PHE A 337 13.52 7.16 16.55
CA PHE A 337 14.18 6.42 15.47
C PHE A 337 14.01 4.91 15.67
N TRP A 338 14.20 4.41 16.90
CA TRP A 338 14.03 2.99 17.21
C TRP A 338 12.59 2.52 17.07
N ALA A 339 11.62 3.36 17.40
CA ALA A 339 10.20 3.10 17.15
C ALA A 339 9.90 2.98 15.64
N LEU A 340 10.40 3.91 14.82
CA LEU A 340 10.27 3.86 13.37
C LEU A 340 10.98 2.63 12.76
N PHE A 341 12.18 2.34 13.24
CA PHE A 341 12.99 1.20 12.81
C PHE A 341 12.30 -0.14 13.10
N SER A 342 11.70 -0.31 14.29
CA SER A 342 11.00 -1.54 14.66
C SER A 342 9.82 -1.83 13.73
N GLY A 343 9.07 -0.79 13.36
CA GLY A 343 7.99 -0.86 12.37
C GLY A 343 8.46 -1.29 10.99
N LEU A 344 9.53 -0.67 10.49
CA LEU A 344 10.13 -1.02 9.20
C LEU A 344 10.60 -2.49 9.17
N VAL A 345 11.31 -2.93 10.21
CA VAL A 345 11.78 -4.32 10.34
C VAL A 345 10.61 -5.28 10.41
N CYS A 346 9.53 -4.94 11.12
CA CYS A 346 8.31 -5.74 11.16
C CYS A 346 7.69 -5.92 9.77
N GLY A 347 7.59 -4.85 8.98
CA GLY A 347 7.10 -4.93 7.60
C GLY A 347 7.94 -5.86 6.72
N ILE A 348 9.26 -5.73 6.79
CA ILE A 348 10.20 -6.55 6.01
C ILE A 348 10.13 -8.03 6.45
N ALA A 349 10.17 -8.28 7.76
CA ALA A 349 10.14 -9.64 8.32
C ALA A 349 8.81 -10.35 8.00
N ALA A 350 7.68 -9.67 8.16
CA ALA A 350 6.36 -10.20 7.81
C ALA A 350 6.20 -10.45 6.30
N GLY A 351 6.74 -9.56 5.46
CA GLY A 351 6.79 -9.77 4.01
C GLY A 351 7.59 -11.02 3.63
N PHE A 352 8.75 -11.25 4.27
CA PHE A 352 9.55 -12.44 4.03
C PHE A 352 8.90 -13.73 4.54
N SER A 353 8.19 -13.69 5.68
CA SER A 353 7.50 -14.87 6.18
C SER A 353 6.42 -15.36 5.21
N ALA A 354 5.74 -14.45 4.50
CA ALA A 354 4.76 -14.84 3.49
C ALA A 354 5.37 -15.74 2.41
N GLY A 355 6.57 -15.41 1.92
CA GLY A 355 7.29 -16.21 0.93
C GLY A 355 7.67 -17.60 1.47
N TYR A 356 8.03 -17.70 2.74
CA TYR A 356 8.38 -18.98 3.38
C TYR A 356 7.21 -19.96 3.43
N TYR A 357 5.99 -19.48 3.72
CA TYR A 357 4.81 -20.35 3.80
C TYR A 357 4.13 -20.63 2.46
N THR A 358 4.33 -19.78 1.45
CA THR A 358 3.63 -19.88 0.16
C THR A 358 4.46 -20.49 -0.96
N LEU A 359 5.77 -20.63 -0.78
CA LEU A 359 6.69 -21.20 -1.76
C LEU A 359 7.49 -22.37 -1.17
N GLY A 360 8.23 -23.06 -2.04
CA GLY A 360 9.21 -24.08 -1.65
C GLY A 360 8.59 -25.28 -0.92
N GLU A 361 9.23 -25.67 0.19
CA GLU A 361 8.93 -26.91 0.91
C GLU A 361 7.50 -26.98 1.45
N ARG A 362 6.94 -25.86 1.93
CA ARG A 362 5.56 -25.83 2.47
C ARG A 362 4.51 -25.98 1.37
N ALA A 363 4.73 -25.37 0.21
CA ALA A 363 3.88 -25.61 -0.96
C ALA A 363 4.01 -27.06 -1.44
N GLY A 364 5.23 -27.62 -1.42
CA GLY A 364 5.49 -29.02 -1.72
C GLY A 364 4.79 -29.98 -0.76
N TYR A 365 4.74 -29.66 0.54
CA TYR A 365 4.02 -30.41 1.55
C TYR A 365 2.52 -30.50 1.24
N ILE A 366 1.88 -29.36 0.92
CA ILE A 366 0.45 -29.33 0.55
C ILE A 366 0.21 -30.12 -0.74
N ALA A 367 1.08 -29.95 -1.74
CA ALA A 367 0.98 -30.67 -3.01
C ALA A 367 1.13 -32.19 -2.84
N ALA A 368 2.03 -32.63 -1.96
CA ALA A 368 2.22 -34.05 -1.64
C ALA A 368 0.98 -34.65 -0.96
N HIS A 369 0.39 -33.94 0.00
CA HIS A 369 -0.84 -34.39 0.68
C HIS A 369 -2.07 -34.31 -0.23
N SER A 370 -2.08 -33.43 -1.23
CA SER A 370 -3.15 -33.38 -2.22
C SER A 370 -3.21 -34.64 -3.10
N LYS A 371 -2.13 -35.43 -3.18
CA LYS A 371 -2.12 -36.72 -3.89
C LYS A 371 -2.97 -37.80 -3.20
N THR A 372 -3.20 -37.70 -1.89
CA THR A 372 -4.04 -38.66 -1.15
C THR A 372 -5.52 -38.30 -1.19
N GLY A 373 -5.87 -37.14 -1.77
CA GLY A 373 -7.25 -36.70 -2.00
C GLY A 373 -7.48 -35.24 -1.61
N ALA A 374 -8.62 -34.70 -2.05
CA ALA A 374 -8.98 -33.31 -1.81
C ALA A 374 -9.06 -32.97 -0.30
N ALA A 375 -9.63 -33.86 0.51
CA ALA A 375 -9.74 -33.66 1.96
C ALA A 375 -8.37 -33.49 2.64
N ALA A 376 -7.39 -34.33 2.30
CA ALA A 376 -6.04 -34.25 2.83
C ALA A 376 -5.32 -32.97 2.38
N GLY A 377 -5.51 -32.57 1.11
CA GLY A 377 -5.01 -31.28 0.61
C GLY A 377 -5.59 -30.07 1.36
N ILE A 378 -6.90 -30.07 1.63
CA ILE A 378 -7.57 -29.01 2.41
C ILE A 378 -7.04 -28.96 3.84
N MET A 379 -6.93 -30.11 4.53
CA MET A 379 -6.41 -30.15 5.91
C MET A 379 -4.94 -29.67 5.98
N ALA A 380 -4.10 -30.10 5.05
CA ALA A 380 -2.72 -29.66 4.96
C ALA A 380 -2.62 -28.15 4.70
N GLY A 381 -3.46 -27.62 3.81
CA GLY A 381 -3.55 -26.19 3.53
C GLY A 381 -4.02 -25.38 4.73
N LEU A 382 -5.06 -25.83 5.44
CA LEU A 382 -5.58 -25.18 6.64
C LEU A 382 -4.53 -25.14 7.77
N SER A 383 -3.85 -26.27 7.99
CA SER A 383 -2.76 -26.37 8.98
C SER A 383 -1.60 -25.42 8.65
N ALA A 384 -1.14 -25.40 7.40
CA ALA A 384 -0.10 -24.48 6.96
C ALA A 384 -0.54 -23.00 7.11
N GLY A 385 -1.81 -22.71 6.81
CA GLY A 385 -2.41 -21.39 6.99
C GLY A 385 -2.42 -20.95 8.46
N MET A 386 -2.87 -21.81 9.37
CA MET A 386 -2.85 -21.54 10.81
C MET A 386 -1.42 -21.27 11.31
N LEU A 387 -0.45 -22.10 10.92
CA LEU A 387 0.97 -21.93 11.26
C LEU A 387 1.57 -20.62 10.71
N SER A 388 1.10 -20.16 9.54
CA SER A 388 1.65 -18.98 8.88
C SER A 388 1.41 -17.67 9.64
N THR A 389 0.49 -17.67 10.62
CA THR A 389 0.14 -16.48 11.41
C THR A 389 1.15 -16.17 12.52
N TYR A 390 1.96 -17.15 12.93
CA TYR A 390 2.85 -17.02 14.07
C TYR A 390 3.92 -15.92 13.89
N ILE A 391 4.63 -15.93 12.76
CA ILE A 391 5.70 -14.95 12.50
C ILE A 391 5.12 -13.52 12.38
N PRO A 392 4.09 -13.26 11.56
CA PRO A 392 3.45 -11.94 11.50
C PRO A 392 2.96 -11.45 12.88
N ALA A 393 2.32 -12.30 13.68
CA ALA A 393 1.86 -11.93 15.01
C ALA A 393 3.02 -11.57 15.96
N ALA A 394 4.09 -12.39 15.97
CA ALA A 394 5.29 -12.10 16.76
C ALA A 394 5.96 -10.79 16.34
N CYS A 395 6.02 -10.49 15.04
CA CYS A 395 6.54 -9.23 14.52
C CYS A 395 5.72 -8.02 15.00
N ILE A 396 4.38 -8.11 15.00
CA ILE A 396 3.50 -7.06 15.52
C ILE A 396 3.76 -6.81 17.00
N CYS A 397 3.83 -7.87 17.81
CA CYS A 397 4.11 -7.77 19.24
C CYS A 397 5.47 -7.13 19.51
N ALA A 398 6.51 -7.57 18.80
CA ALA A 398 7.86 -7.02 18.93
C ALA A 398 7.92 -5.54 18.54
N ALA A 399 7.34 -5.17 17.39
CA ALA A 399 7.31 -3.77 16.94
C ALA A 399 6.56 -2.86 17.89
N THR A 400 5.41 -3.33 18.39
CA THR A 400 4.58 -2.61 19.37
C THR A 400 5.35 -2.39 20.67
N LEU A 401 5.97 -3.44 21.21
CA LEU A 401 6.72 -3.37 22.47
C LEU A 401 7.94 -2.46 22.33
N THR A 402 8.75 -2.63 21.27
CA THR A 402 9.90 -1.77 21.02
C THR A 402 9.49 -0.31 20.81
N GLY A 403 8.41 -0.07 20.06
CA GLY A 403 7.85 1.27 19.87
C GLY A 403 7.42 1.90 21.20
N TYR A 404 6.69 1.14 22.03
CA TYR A 404 6.23 1.60 23.33
C TYR A 404 7.39 1.90 24.29
N MET A 405 8.40 1.02 24.35
CA MET A 405 9.59 1.25 25.18
C MET A 405 10.41 2.46 24.72
N ALA A 406 10.40 2.76 23.42
CA ALA A 406 11.22 3.83 22.87
C ALA A 406 10.55 5.22 22.96
N SER A 407 9.22 5.33 22.83
CA SER A 407 8.50 6.62 22.89
C SER A 407 7.03 6.50 23.31
N GLY A 408 6.69 5.51 24.15
CA GLY A 408 5.33 5.29 24.65
C GLY A 408 4.30 5.03 23.54
N ALA A 409 3.04 5.39 23.77
CA ALA A 409 1.97 5.24 22.78
C ALA A 409 2.28 5.93 21.44
N TYR A 410 2.99 7.06 21.48
CA TYR A 410 3.45 7.74 20.26
C TYR A 410 4.45 6.88 19.49
N GLY A 411 5.37 6.19 20.17
CA GLY A 411 6.31 5.27 19.55
C GLY A 411 5.61 4.08 18.89
N THR A 412 4.54 3.54 19.48
CA THR A 412 3.72 2.50 18.82
C THR A 412 3.08 3.02 17.53
N ALA A 413 2.52 4.23 17.54
CA ALA A 413 1.97 4.85 16.32
C ALA A 413 3.06 5.14 15.28
N LEU A 414 4.24 5.60 15.71
CA LEU A 414 5.37 5.84 14.83
C LEU A 414 5.94 4.54 14.24
N ALA A 415 5.84 3.41 14.94
CA ALA A 415 6.16 2.10 14.37
C ALA A 415 5.19 1.73 13.23
N ALA A 416 3.89 1.99 13.38
CA ALA A 416 2.93 1.81 12.29
C ALA A 416 3.30 2.67 11.07
N VAL A 417 3.64 3.95 11.29
CA VAL A 417 4.13 4.86 10.23
C VAL A 417 5.42 4.33 9.60
N GLY A 418 6.38 3.89 10.40
CA GLY A 418 7.67 3.36 9.92
C GLY A 418 7.53 2.11 9.04
N MET A 419 6.54 1.26 9.34
CA MET A 419 6.22 0.10 8.52
C MET A 419 5.73 0.52 7.12
N ILE A 420 4.81 1.49 7.06
CA ILE A 420 4.12 1.86 5.81
C ILE A 420 4.74 3.07 5.09
N ALA A 421 5.73 3.75 5.64
CA ALA A 421 6.34 4.93 5.02
C ALA A 421 6.90 4.64 3.62
N THR A 422 7.44 3.43 3.39
CA THR A 422 7.95 2.97 2.08
C THR A 422 6.86 2.34 1.20
N ILE A 423 5.58 2.68 1.41
CA ILE A 423 4.42 2.17 0.65
C ILE A 423 4.60 2.29 -0.87
N GLY A 424 5.29 3.32 -1.36
CA GLY A 424 5.54 3.50 -2.78
C GLY A 424 6.22 2.29 -3.41
N ILE A 425 7.31 1.79 -2.81
CA ILE A 425 7.99 0.60 -3.35
C ILE A 425 7.27 -0.71 -2.99
N ASN A 426 6.67 -0.81 -1.80
CA ASN A 426 5.98 -2.04 -1.39
C ASN A 426 4.75 -2.29 -2.27
N MET A 427 4.00 -1.24 -2.60
CA MET A 427 2.88 -1.32 -3.54
C MET A 427 3.37 -1.54 -4.98
N THR A 428 4.54 -1.03 -5.37
CA THR A 428 5.16 -1.37 -6.67
C THR A 428 5.42 -2.87 -6.78
N VAL A 429 6.05 -3.46 -5.77
CA VAL A 429 6.35 -4.91 -5.74
C VAL A 429 5.07 -5.74 -5.73
N HIS A 430 4.04 -5.29 -5.01
CA HIS A 430 2.76 -5.99 -5.05
C HIS A 430 2.09 -5.89 -6.42
N GLY A 431 2.00 -4.67 -6.96
CA GLY A 431 1.35 -4.36 -8.24
C GLY A 431 2.01 -5.02 -9.45
N PHE A 432 3.25 -5.47 -9.30
CA PHE A 432 3.93 -6.27 -10.32
C PHE A 432 3.25 -7.62 -10.59
N SER A 433 2.78 -8.31 -9.53
CA SER A 433 2.07 -9.59 -9.65
C SER A 433 0.81 -9.56 -10.52
N PRO A 434 -0.13 -8.63 -10.36
CA PRO A 434 -1.26 -8.54 -11.27
C PRO A 434 -0.86 -8.10 -12.69
N VAL A 435 0.20 -7.30 -12.88
CA VAL A 435 0.74 -6.98 -14.22
C VAL A 435 1.19 -8.27 -14.92
N ALA A 436 2.04 -9.06 -14.27
CA ALA A 436 2.56 -10.31 -14.85
C ALA A 436 1.45 -11.32 -15.15
N ARG A 437 0.48 -11.48 -14.24
CA ARG A 437 -0.69 -12.37 -14.45
C ARG A 437 -1.56 -11.95 -15.62
N ASN A 438 -1.81 -10.66 -15.78
CA ASN A 438 -2.58 -10.15 -16.91
C ASN A 438 -1.81 -10.31 -18.22
N ALA A 439 -0.51 -10.02 -18.24
CA ALA A 439 0.35 -10.26 -19.39
C ALA A 439 0.36 -11.75 -19.78
N GLN A 440 0.51 -12.68 -18.83
CA GLN A 440 0.45 -14.11 -19.11
C GLN A 440 -0.93 -14.52 -19.67
N THR A 441 -2.01 -14.07 -19.04
CA THR A 441 -3.36 -14.42 -19.52
C THR A 441 -3.57 -13.90 -20.95
N MET A 442 -3.14 -12.67 -21.24
CA MET A 442 -3.23 -12.10 -22.58
C MET A 442 -2.36 -12.81 -23.61
N SER A 443 -1.16 -13.29 -23.24
CA SER A 443 -0.29 -14.03 -24.17
C SER A 443 -0.91 -15.35 -24.59
N GLU A 444 -1.51 -16.08 -23.64
CA GLU A 444 -2.21 -17.34 -23.88
C GLU A 444 -3.49 -17.11 -24.69
N MET A 445 -4.25 -16.06 -24.37
CA MET A 445 -5.47 -15.70 -25.11
C MET A 445 -5.21 -15.22 -26.55
N ALA A 446 -4.06 -14.57 -26.79
CA ALA A 446 -3.67 -14.09 -28.11
C ALA A 446 -2.98 -15.16 -28.97
N GLY A 447 -2.68 -16.33 -28.41
CA GLY A 447 -1.98 -17.40 -29.12
C GLY A 447 -0.57 -16.98 -29.56
N LEU A 448 0.15 -16.23 -28.72
CA LEU A 448 1.53 -15.82 -29.02
C LEU A 448 2.48 -17.03 -29.06
N SER A 449 3.68 -16.81 -29.59
CA SER A 449 4.68 -17.87 -29.72
C SER A 449 5.02 -18.53 -28.38
N PRO A 450 5.44 -19.82 -28.38
CA PRO A 450 5.85 -20.50 -27.14
C PRO A 450 6.96 -19.77 -26.38
N GLU A 451 7.85 -19.08 -27.10
CA GLU A 451 8.93 -18.29 -26.51
C GLU A 451 8.36 -17.10 -25.71
N THR A 452 7.44 -16.33 -26.29
CA THR A 452 6.79 -15.20 -25.59
C THR A 452 5.93 -15.66 -24.42
N ALA A 453 5.19 -16.76 -24.60
CA ALA A 453 4.43 -17.37 -23.51
C ALA A 453 5.36 -17.81 -22.35
N SER A 454 6.55 -18.33 -22.67
CA SER A 454 7.54 -18.69 -21.66
C SER A 454 8.08 -17.48 -20.90
N ILE A 455 8.33 -16.35 -21.59
CA ILE A 455 8.75 -15.08 -20.97
C ILE A 455 7.66 -14.56 -20.04
N ALA A 456 6.41 -14.52 -20.51
CA ALA A 456 5.27 -14.09 -19.69
C ALA A 456 5.07 -14.97 -18.45
N LYS A 457 5.28 -16.29 -18.58
CA LYS A 457 5.24 -17.24 -17.46
C LYS A 457 6.42 -17.07 -16.49
N GLN A 458 7.60 -16.71 -16.99
CA GLN A 458 8.77 -16.40 -16.16
C GLN A 458 8.57 -15.12 -15.34
N LEU A 459 7.77 -14.17 -15.84
CA LEU A 459 7.30 -13.06 -15.02
C LEU A 459 6.41 -13.60 -13.88
N ASP A 460 5.30 -14.30 -14.14
CA ASP A 460 4.37 -14.75 -13.08
C ASP A 460 4.97 -15.71 -12.02
N SER A 461 5.81 -16.66 -12.44
CA SER A 461 6.19 -17.81 -11.57
C SER A 461 6.90 -17.47 -10.24
N PRO A 462 7.85 -16.50 -10.15
CA PRO A 462 8.47 -16.08 -8.89
C PRO A 462 7.56 -15.14 -8.08
N GLU A 463 6.49 -14.62 -8.68
CA GLU A 463 5.71 -13.50 -8.14
C GLU A 463 4.55 -13.93 -7.24
N LYS A 464 4.19 -15.21 -7.21
CA LYS A 464 3.25 -15.76 -6.22
C LYS A 464 3.71 -15.48 -4.78
N GLY A 465 5.03 -15.45 -4.54
CA GLY A 465 5.60 -15.02 -3.26
C GLY A 465 5.46 -13.51 -3.00
N GLY A 466 5.60 -12.67 -4.02
CA GLY A 466 5.47 -11.21 -3.92
C GLY A 466 4.03 -10.75 -3.66
N SER A 467 3.04 -11.36 -4.33
CA SER A 467 1.62 -11.11 -4.06
C SER A 467 1.26 -11.43 -2.61
N SER A 468 1.75 -12.58 -2.12
CA SER A 468 1.54 -13.03 -0.73
C SER A 468 2.23 -12.10 0.28
N ALA A 469 3.46 -11.65 -0.02
CA ALA A 469 4.17 -10.68 0.80
C ALA A 469 3.41 -9.36 0.92
N GLY A 470 2.86 -8.83 -0.17
CA GLY A 470 2.04 -7.61 -0.13
C GLY A 470 0.75 -7.77 0.67
N LYS A 471 0.09 -8.94 0.60
CA LYS A 471 -1.11 -9.24 1.40
C LYS A 471 -0.80 -9.31 2.90
N VAL A 472 0.29 -9.99 3.28
CA VAL A 472 0.74 -10.03 4.68
C VAL A 472 1.17 -8.66 5.17
N PHE A 473 1.89 -7.89 4.34
CA PHE A 473 2.25 -6.51 4.65
C PHE A 473 1.02 -5.64 4.91
N ALA A 474 -0.02 -5.73 4.08
CA ALA A 474 -1.28 -5.01 4.30
C ALA A 474 -1.96 -5.41 5.62
N SER A 475 -2.09 -6.72 5.91
CA SER A 475 -2.70 -7.20 7.15
C SER A 475 -1.94 -6.76 8.41
N VAL A 476 -0.62 -6.86 8.39
CA VAL A 476 0.23 -6.46 9.53
C VAL A 476 0.20 -4.95 9.73
N SER A 477 0.19 -4.18 8.65
CA SER A 477 0.07 -2.73 8.68
C SER A 477 -1.28 -2.29 9.24
N ALA A 478 -2.37 -2.92 8.81
CA ALA A 478 -3.70 -2.65 9.31
C ALA A 478 -3.79 -2.94 10.82
N ALA A 479 -3.18 -4.03 11.30
CA ALA A 479 -3.15 -4.37 12.72
C ALA A 479 -2.40 -3.31 13.56
N LEU A 480 -1.21 -2.89 13.13
CA LEU A 480 -0.45 -1.83 13.82
C LEU A 480 -1.18 -0.47 13.75
N THR A 481 -1.80 -0.16 12.62
CA THR A 481 -2.59 1.07 12.43
C THR A 481 -3.83 1.08 13.31
N ALA A 482 -4.55 -0.03 13.40
CA ALA A 482 -5.71 -0.18 14.27
C ALA A 482 -5.32 0.02 15.74
N LEU A 483 -4.17 -0.54 16.17
CA LEU A 483 -3.66 -0.33 17.51
C LEU A 483 -3.31 1.15 17.77
N ALA A 484 -2.67 1.82 16.82
CA ALA A 484 -2.37 3.25 16.91
C ALA A 484 -3.65 4.11 16.99
N LEU A 485 -4.66 3.81 16.17
CA LEU A 485 -5.96 4.48 16.21
C LEU A 485 -6.70 4.21 17.52
N PHE A 486 -6.57 3.00 18.09
CA PHE A 486 -7.17 2.68 19.39
C PHE A 486 -6.52 3.50 20.52
N TYR A 487 -5.19 3.65 20.53
CA TYR A 487 -4.52 4.55 21.46
C TYR A 487 -4.98 6.00 21.29
N ALA A 488 -5.09 6.48 20.04
CA ALA A 488 -5.60 7.81 19.75
C ALA A 488 -7.04 7.99 20.27
N PHE A 489 -7.90 6.98 20.10
CA PHE A 489 -9.26 6.98 20.61
C PHE A 489 -9.31 7.05 22.15
N VAL A 490 -8.55 6.21 22.84
CA VAL A 490 -8.48 6.23 24.32
C VAL A 490 -8.01 7.59 24.82
N GLN A 491 -6.98 8.19 24.21
CA GLN A 491 -6.52 9.54 24.57
C GLN A 491 -7.59 10.61 24.30
N SER A 492 -8.35 10.49 23.21
CA SER A 492 -9.43 11.44 22.92
C SER A 492 -10.53 11.43 23.99
N ILE A 493 -10.82 10.26 24.57
CA ILE A 493 -11.78 10.12 25.66
C ILE A 493 -11.21 10.78 26.93
N GLN A 494 -9.96 10.50 27.30
CA GLN A 494 -9.33 11.09 28.47
C GLN A 494 -9.28 12.62 28.43
N VAL A 495 -9.10 13.20 27.23
CA VAL A 495 -9.16 14.66 27.06
C VAL A 495 -10.59 15.20 27.18
N SER A 496 -11.60 14.44 26.74
CA SER A 496 -13.02 14.86 26.75
C SER A 496 -13.71 14.60 28.09
N HIS A 497 -13.25 13.60 28.83
CA HIS A 497 -13.72 13.16 30.14
C HIS A 497 -12.49 12.91 31.04
N PRO A 498 -11.97 13.96 31.70
CA PRO A 498 -10.76 13.86 32.53
C PRO A 498 -10.98 13.21 33.91
N GLU A 499 -12.19 12.73 34.20
CA GLU A 499 -12.52 11.87 35.35
C GLU A 499 -12.17 10.41 35.05
#